data_AF-A0A3S0D2J2-F1
#
_entry.id   AF-A0A3S0D2J2-F1
#
_cell.length_a   1.000
_cell.length_b   1.000
_cell.length_c   1.000
_cell.angle_alpha   90.00
_cell.angle_beta   90.00
_cell.angle_gamma   90.00
#
_symmetry.space_group_name_H-M   'P 1'
#
loop_
_entity.id
_entity.type
_entity.pdbx_description
1 polymer ?
#
loop_
_entity_poly.entity_id
_entity_poly.type
_entity_poly.pdbx_seq_one_letter_code
_entity_poly.pdbx_strand_id
1 'polypeptide(L)'
;MFLLAHRPRARAGAWAVGLLGTGVGVLAVGLLLESPIVVALGGTAVVVGFGCHIASLVGVVRARRRPLELLHRFLFTSTAFLVVAIALGVAAALAPVDYGTRSRLVSAEIASLAAWLGLAVIGHVHKIVPFIGYSALRARGVTHAPSGKPLMFADLFHPGIARATLVASGAGFALAIIGILVGSSTVIALGGVGIATAGVLVTANLVSGPRRVTRAAARSAAATTAA
;
A
#
# COMPACT_ATOMS: atom_id res chain seq x y z
N MET A 1 -15.56 2.76 4.75
CA MET A 1 -16.47 2.89 3.58
C MET A 1 -16.50 1.68 2.65
N PHE A 2 -15.37 1.07 2.27
CA PHE A 2 -15.32 0.00 1.24
C PHE A 2 -16.16 -1.25 1.53
N LEU A 3 -16.11 -1.74 2.75
CA LEU A 3 -16.74 -3.02 3.09
C LEU A 3 -18.12 -2.86 3.74
N LEU A 4 -18.60 -1.61 3.88
CA LEU A 4 -19.80 -1.28 4.66
C LEU A 4 -19.80 -1.93 6.06
N ALA A 5 -18.60 -2.11 6.63
CA ALA A 5 -18.39 -2.71 7.94
C ALA A 5 -18.61 -1.64 9.01
N HIS A 6 -19.85 -1.50 9.49
CA HIS A 6 -20.17 -0.64 10.62
C HIS A 6 -19.85 -1.36 11.93
N ARG A 7 -18.93 -0.83 12.72
CA ARG A 7 -18.48 -1.39 14.01
C ARG A 7 -18.31 -0.30 15.07
N PRO A 8 -19.41 0.27 15.59
CA PRO A 8 -19.38 1.50 16.40
C PRO A 8 -18.65 1.33 17.74
N ARG A 9 -18.50 0.09 18.23
CA ARG A 9 -17.80 -0.23 19.48
C ARG A 9 -16.37 -0.74 19.27
N ALA A 10 -15.89 -0.85 18.04
CA ALA A 10 -14.55 -1.39 17.77
C ALA A 10 -13.47 -0.37 18.13
N ARG A 11 -12.66 -0.68 19.14
CA ARG A 11 -11.57 0.21 19.60
C ARG A 11 -10.20 -0.16 19.04
N ALA A 12 -10.01 -1.38 18.54
CA ALA A 12 -8.70 -1.91 18.14
C ALA A 12 -7.95 -0.99 17.15
N GLY A 13 -8.66 -0.34 16.22
CA GLY A 13 -8.04 0.63 15.31
C GLY A 13 -7.49 1.89 16.02
N ALA A 14 -8.23 2.41 17.02
CA ALA A 14 -7.78 3.57 17.80
C ALA A 14 -6.57 3.21 18.67
N TRP A 15 -6.60 2.04 19.33
CA TRP A 15 -5.44 1.51 20.07
C TRP A 15 -4.23 1.31 19.18
N ALA A 16 -4.42 0.77 17.96
CA ALA A 16 -3.32 0.59 17.01
C ALA A 16 -2.62 1.92 16.69
N VAL A 17 -3.39 2.97 16.37
CA VAL A 17 -2.82 4.30 16.05
C VAL A 17 -2.10 4.88 17.26
N GLY A 18 -2.74 4.85 18.44
CA GLY A 18 -2.15 5.39 19.67
C GLY A 18 -0.85 4.69 20.05
N LEU A 19 -0.88 3.35 20.13
CA LEU A 19 0.26 2.54 20.56
C LEU A 19 1.40 2.52 19.54
N LEU A 20 1.11 2.48 18.24
CA LEU A 20 2.17 2.58 17.22
C LEU A 20 2.80 3.96 17.23
N GLY A 21 1.99 5.03 17.29
CA GLY A 21 2.50 6.41 17.30
C GLY A 21 3.38 6.70 18.51
N THR A 22 2.93 6.36 19.73
CA THR A 22 3.73 6.58 20.94
C THR A 22 4.88 5.57 21.06
N GLY A 23 4.62 4.30 20.75
CA GLY A 23 5.60 3.22 20.85
C GLY A 23 6.81 3.44 19.96
N VAL A 24 6.62 3.87 18.71
CA VAL A 24 7.75 4.19 17.80
C VAL A 24 8.57 5.34 18.35
N GLY A 25 7.95 6.40 18.87
CA GLY A 25 8.65 7.53 19.48
C GLY A 25 9.48 7.12 20.70
N VAL A 26 8.88 6.34 21.61
CA VAL A 26 9.58 5.82 22.80
C VAL A 26 10.71 4.88 22.41
N LEU A 27 10.49 3.98 21.45
CA LEU A 27 11.51 3.06 20.95
C LEU A 27 12.71 3.81 20.35
N ALA A 28 12.46 4.83 19.53
CA ALA A 28 13.51 5.64 18.94
C ALA A 28 14.36 6.36 20.01
N VAL A 29 13.71 6.93 21.03
CA VAL A 29 14.41 7.55 22.17
C VAL A 29 15.22 6.51 22.95
N GLY A 30 14.65 5.33 23.19
CA GLY A 30 15.35 4.25 23.90
C GLY A 30 16.59 3.77 23.15
N LEU A 31 16.51 3.63 21.82
CA LEU A 31 17.64 3.26 20.98
C LEU A 31 18.72 4.36 20.96
N LEU A 32 18.31 5.64 20.90
CA LEU A 32 19.23 6.78 20.90
C LEU A 32 20.00 6.91 22.23
N LEU A 33 19.33 6.63 23.35
CA LEU A 33 19.91 6.70 24.69
C LEU A 33 20.56 5.37 25.13
N GLU A 34 20.58 4.37 24.26
CA GLU A 34 21.05 3.00 24.56
C GLU A 34 20.40 2.40 25.82
N SER A 35 19.16 2.79 26.13
CA SER A 35 18.47 2.38 27.36
C SER A 35 17.63 1.11 27.13
N PRO A 36 18.01 -0.05 27.70
CA PRO A 36 17.31 -1.31 27.44
C PRO A 36 15.85 -1.29 27.92
N ILE A 37 15.58 -0.57 29.02
CA ILE A 37 14.24 -0.45 29.59
C ILE A 37 13.33 0.34 28.65
N VAL A 38 13.79 1.49 28.16
CA VAL A 38 13.01 2.34 27.26
C VAL A 38 12.79 1.65 25.92
N VAL A 39 13.80 0.94 25.40
CA VAL A 39 13.66 0.08 24.21
C VAL A 39 12.60 -0.99 24.42
N ALA A 40 12.62 -1.70 25.56
CA ALA A 40 11.64 -2.74 25.85
C ALA A 40 10.21 -2.19 25.94
N LEU A 41 10.01 -1.04 26.59
CA LEU A 41 8.70 -0.39 26.69
C LEU A 41 8.18 0.06 25.32
N GLY A 42 9.01 0.77 24.55
CA GLY A 42 8.66 1.23 23.21
C GLY A 42 8.39 0.07 22.25
N GLY A 43 9.27 -0.92 22.22
CA GLY A 43 9.14 -2.12 21.39
C GLY A 43 7.88 -2.92 21.73
N THR A 44 7.57 -3.10 23.03
CA THR A 44 6.33 -3.77 23.46
C THR A 44 5.10 -3.00 23.00
N ALA A 45 5.08 -1.67 23.16
CA ALA A 45 3.98 -0.84 22.69
C ALA A 45 3.78 -0.96 21.17
N VAL A 46 4.86 -0.98 20.38
CA VAL A 46 4.80 -1.21 18.92
C VAL A 46 4.19 -2.57 18.60
N VAL A 47 4.64 -3.65 19.24
CA VAL A 47 4.14 -5.02 19.01
C VAL A 47 2.65 -5.13 19.38
N VAL A 48 2.23 -4.56 20.51
CA VAL A 48 0.81 -4.55 20.93
C VAL A 48 -0.02 -3.70 19.97
N GLY A 49 0.48 -2.54 19.55
CA GLY A 49 -0.17 -1.68 18.56
C GLY A 49 -0.34 -2.37 17.21
N PHE A 50 0.66 -3.14 16.78
CA PHE A 50 0.58 -4.00 15.60
C PHE A 50 -0.46 -5.12 15.77
N GLY A 51 -0.50 -5.80 16.91
CA GLY A 51 -1.55 -6.77 17.22
C GLY A 51 -2.96 -6.16 17.15
N CYS A 52 -3.12 -4.94 17.67
CA CYS A 52 -4.35 -4.17 17.55
C CYS A 52 -4.70 -3.83 16.08
N HIS A 53 -3.71 -3.50 15.25
CA HIS A 53 -3.88 -3.27 13.81
C HIS A 53 -4.43 -4.51 13.12
N ILE A 54 -3.81 -5.68 13.35
CA ILE A 54 -4.24 -6.96 12.77
C ILE A 54 -5.65 -7.33 13.25
N ALA A 55 -5.93 -7.22 14.55
CA ALA A 55 -7.28 -7.47 15.09
C ALA A 55 -8.34 -6.54 14.47
N SER A 56 -7.98 -5.27 14.27
CA SER A 56 -8.85 -4.32 13.58
C SER A 56 -9.13 -4.73 12.13
N LEU A 57 -8.08 -5.07 11.36
CA LEU A 57 -8.18 -5.50 9.98
C LEU A 57 -9.03 -6.77 9.83
N VAL A 58 -8.73 -7.81 10.60
CA VAL A 58 -9.49 -9.07 10.62
C VAL A 58 -10.95 -8.79 10.94
N GLY A 59 -11.23 -7.97 11.96
CA GLY A 59 -12.60 -7.65 12.31
C GLY A 59 -13.33 -6.82 11.24
N VAL A 60 -12.65 -5.94 10.49
CA VAL A 60 -13.22 -5.24 9.33
C VAL A 60 -13.57 -6.25 8.22
N VAL A 61 -12.68 -7.20 7.94
CA VAL A 61 -12.90 -8.23 6.91
C VAL A 61 -14.03 -9.16 7.30
N ARG A 62 -14.12 -9.58 8.57
CA ARG A 62 -15.21 -10.44 9.06
C ARG A 62 -16.57 -9.75 9.02
N ALA A 63 -16.63 -8.47 9.37
CA ALA A 63 -17.86 -7.68 9.37
C ALA A 63 -18.24 -7.11 7.99
N ARG A 64 -17.54 -7.49 6.92
CA ARG A 64 -17.77 -6.96 5.58
C ARG A 64 -19.15 -7.37 5.04
N ARG A 65 -19.79 -6.46 4.33
CA ARG A 65 -21.05 -6.70 3.58
C ARG A 65 -20.87 -6.61 2.06
N ARG A 66 -19.63 -6.36 1.60
CA ARG A 66 -19.27 -6.32 0.18
C ARG A 66 -18.10 -7.25 -0.11
N PRO A 67 -17.99 -7.76 -1.36
CA PRO A 67 -16.86 -8.59 -1.76
C PRO A 67 -15.54 -7.83 -1.69
N LEU A 68 -14.44 -8.58 -1.56
CA LEU A 68 -13.10 -8.03 -1.54
C LEU A 68 -12.65 -7.70 -2.96
N GLU A 69 -12.46 -6.41 -3.21
CA GLU A 69 -11.94 -5.88 -4.47
C GLU A 69 -10.41 -5.94 -4.56
N LEU A 70 -9.85 -5.66 -5.74
CA LEU A 70 -8.41 -5.63 -6.00
C LEU A 70 -7.63 -4.75 -5.03
N LEU A 71 -8.19 -3.61 -4.60
CA LEU A 71 -7.57 -2.76 -3.59
C LEU A 71 -7.27 -3.51 -2.29
N HIS A 72 -8.18 -4.37 -1.85
CA HIS A 72 -7.99 -5.14 -0.62
C HIS A 72 -6.82 -6.11 -0.76
N ARG A 73 -6.52 -6.58 -1.98
CA ARG A 73 -5.31 -7.39 -2.23
C ARG A 73 -4.05 -6.57 -1.98
N PHE A 74 -3.98 -5.33 -2.47
CA PHE A 74 -2.88 -4.42 -2.12
C PHE A 74 -2.75 -4.22 -0.61
N LEU A 75 -3.87 -4.02 0.10
CA LEU A 75 -3.87 -3.88 1.55
C LEU A 75 -3.36 -5.14 2.26
N PHE A 76 -3.81 -6.33 1.87
CA PHE A 76 -3.36 -7.58 2.50
C PHE A 76 -1.89 -7.86 2.21
N THR A 77 -1.43 -7.63 0.98
CA THR A 77 0.00 -7.76 0.64
C THR A 77 0.84 -6.75 1.40
N SER A 78 0.39 -5.49 1.48
CA SER A 78 1.00 -4.44 2.30
C SER A 78 1.11 -4.86 3.77
N THR A 79 0.02 -5.36 4.38
CA THR A 79 0.03 -5.86 5.76
C THR A 79 0.95 -7.06 5.93
N ALA A 80 1.07 -7.96 4.94
CA ALA A 80 2.03 -9.07 5.00
C ALA A 80 3.47 -8.56 5.09
N PHE A 81 3.85 -7.53 4.33
CA PHE A 81 5.15 -6.89 4.48
C PHE A 81 5.34 -6.20 5.82
N LEU A 82 4.28 -5.64 6.42
CA LEU A 82 4.36 -5.11 7.77
C LEU A 82 4.62 -6.22 8.81
N VAL A 83 3.99 -7.39 8.66
CA VAL A 83 4.29 -8.57 9.50
C VAL A 83 5.77 -8.93 9.40
N VAL A 84 6.30 -8.98 8.17
CA VAL A 84 7.73 -9.27 7.91
C VAL A 84 8.62 -8.22 8.56
N ALA A 85 8.29 -6.93 8.45
CA ALA A 85 9.04 -5.85 9.09
C ALA A 85 9.11 -6.04 10.61
N ILE A 86 7.97 -6.25 11.27
CA ILE A 86 7.92 -6.47 12.72
C ILE A 86 8.72 -7.72 13.12
N ALA A 87 8.62 -8.81 12.37
CA ALA A 87 9.38 -10.02 12.63
C ALA A 87 10.90 -9.79 12.50
N LEU A 88 11.34 -9.05 11.48
CA LEU A 88 12.74 -8.71 11.26
C LEU A 88 13.29 -7.77 12.33
N GLY A 89 12.52 -6.77 12.76
CA GLY A 89 12.92 -5.87 13.85
C GLY A 89 13.04 -6.61 15.19
N VAL A 90 12.10 -7.50 15.49
CA VAL A 90 12.18 -8.38 16.67
C VAL A 90 13.40 -9.31 16.58
N ALA A 91 13.66 -9.90 15.41
CA ALA A 91 14.83 -10.74 15.19
C ALA A 91 16.14 -9.95 15.35
N ALA A 92 16.22 -8.73 14.81
CA ALA A 92 17.39 -7.86 14.96
C ALA A 92 17.66 -7.50 16.43
N ALA A 93 16.61 -7.31 17.22
CA ALA A 93 16.69 -6.97 18.63
C ALA A 93 17.07 -8.16 19.53
N LEU A 94 16.54 -9.36 19.26
CA LEU A 94 16.62 -10.50 20.19
C LEU A 94 17.57 -11.61 19.73
N ALA A 95 17.88 -11.72 18.44
CA ALA A 95 18.69 -12.83 17.95
C ALA A 95 20.17 -12.63 18.32
N PRO A 96 20.86 -13.69 18.78
CA PRO A 96 22.29 -13.66 19.09
C PRO A 96 23.11 -13.78 17.79
N VAL A 97 23.09 -12.72 16.98
CA VAL A 97 23.78 -12.66 15.68
C VAL A 97 24.90 -11.64 15.68
N ASP A 98 25.84 -11.79 14.75
CA ASP A 98 26.91 -10.82 14.50
C ASP A 98 26.36 -9.48 13.95
N TYR A 99 27.20 -8.45 13.98
CA TYR A 99 26.82 -7.11 13.54
C TYR A 99 26.43 -7.04 12.05
N GLY A 100 27.10 -7.81 11.19
CA GLY A 100 26.81 -7.85 9.76
C GLY A 100 25.42 -8.43 9.50
N THR A 101 25.10 -9.57 10.13
CA THR A 101 23.77 -10.18 10.05
C THR A 101 22.69 -9.27 10.65
N ARG A 102 22.94 -8.65 11.81
CA ARG A 102 22.00 -7.69 12.42
C ARG A 102 21.72 -6.50 11.50
N SER A 103 22.75 -5.95 10.86
CA SER A 103 22.61 -4.86 9.89
C SER A 103 21.74 -5.25 8.69
N ARG A 104 21.85 -6.48 8.21
CA ARG A 104 20.98 -7.01 7.14
C ARG A 104 19.53 -7.16 7.60
N LEU A 105 19.28 -7.63 8.82
CA LEU A 105 17.93 -7.74 9.39
C LEU A 105 17.25 -6.36 9.47
N VAL A 106 17.94 -5.36 10.02
CA VAL A 106 17.42 -3.97 10.12
C VAL A 106 17.22 -3.36 8.73
N SER A 107 18.15 -3.57 7.79
CA SER A 107 17.99 -3.08 6.42
C SER A 107 16.79 -3.71 5.72
N ALA A 108 16.57 -5.01 5.92
CA ALA A 108 15.43 -5.75 5.38
C ALA A 108 14.11 -5.36 6.06
N GLU A 109 14.13 -5.03 7.36
CA GLU A 109 13.00 -4.44 8.09
C GLU A 109 12.59 -3.11 7.44
N ILE A 110 13.54 -2.19 7.22
CA ILE A 110 13.27 -0.89 6.59
C ILE A 110 12.72 -1.09 5.17
N ALA A 111 13.30 -1.98 4.38
CA ALA A 111 12.79 -2.33 3.06
C ALA A 111 11.36 -2.92 3.11
N SER A 112 11.05 -3.69 4.15
CA SER A 112 9.70 -4.24 4.40
C SER A 112 8.70 -3.16 4.81
N LEU A 113 9.11 -2.16 5.60
CA LEU A 113 8.28 -0.98 5.90
C LEU A 113 8.03 -0.14 4.63
N ALA A 114 9.04 0.04 3.79
CA ALA A 114 8.89 0.69 2.49
C ALA A 114 7.92 -0.07 1.57
N ALA A 115 7.97 -1.41 1.58
CA ALA A 115 7.05 -2.26 0.85
C ALA A 115 5.61 -2.13 1.37
N TRP A 116 5.42 -2.16 2.69
CA TRP A 116 4.13 -1.93 3.35
C TRP A 116 3.53 -0.59 2.90
N LEU A 117 4.27 0.51 3.08
CA LEU A 117 3.79 1.84 2.75
C LEU A 117 3.56 1.99 1.23
N GLY A 118 4.52 1.55 0.42
CA GLY A 118 4.46 1.63 -1.04
C GLY A 118 3.24 0.92 -1.61
N LEU A 119 2.98 -0.33 -1.20
CA LEU A 119 1.80 -1.08 -1.64
C LEU A 119 0.48 -0.46 -1.15
N ALA A 120 0.45 0.06 0.08
CA ALA A 120 -0.73 0.78 0.58
C ALA A 120 -1.01 2.02 -0.27
N VAL A 121 0.01 2.82 -0.58
CA VAL A 121 -0.12 4.02 -1.43
C VAL A 121 -0.55 3.62 -2.84
N ILE A 122 0.12 2.66 -3.48
CA ILE A 122 -0.20 2.18 -4.83
C ILE A 122 -1.66 1.71 -4.91
N GLY A 123 -2.11 0.94 -3.91
CA GLY A 123 -3.51 0.54 -3.81
C GLY A 123 -4.43 1.76 -3.78
N HIS A 124 -4.20 2.67 -2.83
CA HIS A 124 -5.07 3.85 -2.64
C HIS A 124 -5.12 4.76 -3.86
N VAL A 125 -4.01 5.00 -4.57
CA VAL A 125 -4.02 5.85 -5.77
C VAL A 125 -4.88 5.25 -6.89
N HIS A 126 -4.95 3.92 -7.00
CA HIS A 126 -5.87 3.24 -7.93
C HIS A 126 -7.35 3.41 -7.56
N LYS A 127 -7.65 4.00 -6.40
CA LYS A 127 -8.99 4.50 -6.10
C LYS A 127 -9.11 6.03 -6.16
N ILE A 128 -8.19 6.73 -5.51
CA ILE A 128 -8.32 8.18 -5.31
C ILE A 128 -8.19 8.90 -6.65
N VAL A 129 -7.21 8.53 -7.47
CA VAL A 129 -6.95 9.22 -8.73
C VAL A 129 -8.12 9.08 -9.71
N PRO A 130 -8.68 7.88 -9.97
CA PRO A 130 -9.84 7.80 -10.84
C PRO A 130 -11.09 8.46 -10.21
N PHE A 131 -11.17 8.64 -8.89
CA PHE A 131 -12.32 9.29 -8.24
C PHE A 131 -12.29 10.80 -8.50
N ILE A 132 -11.10 11.39 -8.34
CA ILE A 132 -10.83 12.78 -8.70
C ILE A 132 -11.08 12.98 -10.20
N GLY A 133 -10.54 12.10 -11.05
CA GLY A 133 -10.73 12.16 -12.50
C GLY A 133 -12.20 12.08 -12.91
N TYR A 134 -12.97 11.16 -12.31
CA TYR A 134 -14.41 11.03 -12.54
C TYR A 134 -15.16 12.31 -12.17
N SER A 135 -14.90 12.84 -10.97
CA SER A 135 -15.56 14.05 -10.47
C SER A 135 -15.25 15.25 -11.36
N ALA A 136 -13.99 15.42 -11.78
CA ALA A 136 -13.56 16.49 -12.67
C ALA A 136 -14.12 16.35 -14.09
N LEU A 137 -14.33 15.14 -14.61
CA LEU A 137 -14.97 14.90 -15.90
C LEU A 137 -16.47 15.21 -15.85
N ARG A 138 -17.16 14.78 -14.79
CA ARG A 138 -18.58 15.07 -14.58
C ARG A 138 -18.85 16.57 -14.42
N ALA A 139 -17.98 17.29 -13.70
CA ALA A 139 -18.07 18.75 -13.57
C ALA A 139 -17.96 19.48 -14.92
N ARG A 140 -17.33 18.86 -15.92
CA ARG A 140 -17.22 19.37 -17.30
C ARG A 140 -18.34 18.85 -18.23
N GLY A 141 -19.39 18.25 -17.68
CA GLY A 141 -20.51 17.71 -18.46
C GLY A 141 -20.23 16.39 -19.17
N VAL A 142 -19.08 15.73 -18.95
CA VAL A 142 -18.78 14.44 -19.57
C VAL A 142 -19.56 13.33 -18.86
N THR A 143 -20.65 12.87 -19.47
CA THR A 143 -21.58 11.90 -18.89
C THR A 143 -21.43 10.49 -19.43
N HIS A 144 -20.80 10.32 -20.61
CA HIS A 144 -20.65 9.04 -21.30
C HIS A 144 -19.18 8.67 -21.51
N ALA A 145 -18.89 7.37 -21.45
CA ALA A 145 -17.61 6.79 -21.83
C ALA A 145 -17.48 6.70 -23.37
N PRO A 146 -16.26 6.45 -23.91
CA PRO A 146 -16.06 6.26 -25.35
C PRO A 146 -16.89 5.12 -25.96
N SER A 147 -17.41 4.20 -25.14
CA SER A 147 -18.31 3.11 -25.53
C SER A 147 -19.76 3.56 -25.73
N GLY A 148 -20.09 4.83 -25.48
CA GLY A 148 -21.46 5.36 -25.50
C GLY A 148 -22.28 5.02 -24.26
N LYS A 149 -21.74 4.25 -23.30
CA LYS A 149 -22.39 3.95 -22.02
C LYS A 149 -22.16 5.07 -21.00
N PRO A 150 -22.98 5.18 -19.94
CA PRO A 150 -22.71 6.12 -18.85
C PRO A 150 -21.30 5.96 -18.30
N LEU A 151 -20.59 7.07 -18.11
CA LEU A 151 -19.22 7.09 -17.58
C LEU A 151 -19.21 6.49 -16.17
N MET A 152 -18.34 5.51 -15.95
CA MET A 152 -18.13 4.87 -14.66
C MET A 152 -16.69 5.04 -14.19
N PHE A 153 -16.50 4.90 -12.88
CA PHE A 153 -15.17 4.91 -12.27
C PHE A 153 -14.22 3.88 -12.89
N ALA A 154 -14.75 2.70 -13.23
CA ALA A 154 -14.00 1.62 -13.84
C ALA A 154 -13.47 1.94 -15.26
N ASP A 155 -13.99 2.98 -15.93
CA ASP A 155 -13.51 3.38 -17.26
C ASP A 155 -12.19 4.17 -17.21
N LEU A 156 -11.79 4.60 -16.01
CA LEU A 156 -10.67 5.51 -15.80
C LEU A 156 -9.36 4.81 -15.45
N PHE A 157 -9.37 3.49 -15.31
CA PHE A 157 -8.16 2.68 -15.17
C PHE A 157 -8.42 1.26 -15.67
N HIS A 158 -7.37 0.53 -16.03
CA HIS A 158 -7.46 -0.86 -16.46
C HIS A 158 -7.22 -1.81 -15.27
N PRO A 159 -8.16 -2.71 -14.95
CA PRO A 159 -8.01 -3.62 -13.81
C PRO A 159 -6.91 -4.66 -14.03
N GLY A 160 -6.63 -5.04 -15.29
CA GLY A 160 -5.51 -5.92 -15.63
C GLY A 160 -4.15 -5.30 -15.31
N ILE A 161 -3.97 -4.01 -15.60
CA ILE A 161 -2.70 -3.30 -15.33
C ILE A 161 -2.53 -3.07 -13.83
N ALA A 162 -3.63 -2.81 -13.10
CA ALA A 162 -3.59 -2.72 -11.65
C ALA A 162 -3.20 -4.08 -11.00
N ARG A 163 -3.64 -5.21 -11.56
CA ARG A 163 -3.17 -6.55 -11.13
C ARG A 163 -1.69 -6.77 -11.44
N ALA A 164 -1.25 -6.43 -12.64
CA ALA A 164 0.16 -6.54 -13.02
C ALA A 164 1.05 -5.66 -12.10
N THR A 165 0.57 -4.47 -11.75
CA THR A 165 1.23 -3.58 -10.78
C THR A 165 1.39 -4.27 -9.43
N LEU A 166 0.33 -4.89 -8.89
CA LEU A 166 0.39 -5.60 -7.61
C LEU A 166 1.45 -6.69 -7.63
N VAL A 167 1.47 -7.49 -8.70
CA VAL A 167 2.45 -8.58 -8.87
C VAL A 167 3.87 -8.02 -8.98
N ALA A 168 4.08 -7.03 -9.86
CA ALA A 168 5.40 -6.44 -10.08
C ALA A 168 5.97 -5.77 -8.82
N SER A 169 5.15 -4.97 -8.11
CA SER A 169 5.56 -4.33 -6.87
C SER A 169 5.75 -5.32 -5.73
N GLY A 170 4.81 -6.26 -5.53
CA GLY A 170 4.91 -7.28 -4.50
C GLY A 170 6.14 -8.18 -4.68
N ALA A 171 6.36 -8.69 -5.88
CA ALA A 171 7.54 -9.49 -6.21
C ALA A 171 8.83 -8.67 -6.14
N GLY A 172 8.81 -7.43 -6.64
CA GLY A 172 9.97 -6.52 -6.60
C GLY A 172 10.42 -6.23 -5.16
N PHE A 173 9.49 -5.90 -4.27
CA PHE A 173 9.80 -5.72 -2.86
C PHE A 173 10.27 -7.00 -2.19
N ALA A 174 9.61 -8.14 -2.44
CA ALA A 174 10.03 -9.42 -1.88
C ALA A 174 11.47 -9.79 -2.30
N LEU A 175 11.81 -9.63 -3.59
CA LEU A 175 13.16 -9.86 -4.09
C LEU A 175 14.16 -8.90 -3.45
N ALA A 176 13.84 -7.61 -3.33
CA ALA A 176 14.73 -6.64 -2.67
C ALA A 176 15.03 -7.05 -1.22
N ILE A 177 14.00 -7.45 -0.46
CA ILE A 177 14.13 -7.91 0.94
C ILE A 177 14.98 -9.18 1.00
N ILE A 178 14.70 -10.18 0.17
CA ILE A 178 15.47 -11.43 0.11
C ILE A 178 16.93 -11.13 -0.24
N GLY A 179 17.17 -10.28 -1.24
CA GLY A 179 18.50 -9.86 -1.67
C GLY A 179 19.30 -9.20 -0.56
N ILE A 180 18.67 -8.35 0.26
CA ILE A 180 19.29 -7.74 1.45
C ILE A 180 19.66 -8.82 2.47
N LEU A 181 18.74 -9.74 2.78
CA LEU A 181 18.97 -10.80 3.77
C LEU A 181 20.14 -11.71 3.38
N VAL A 182 20.23 -12.10 2.10
CA VAL A 182 21.32 -12.96 1.60
C VAL A 182 22.57 -12.18 1.19
N GLY A 183 22.55 -10.85 1.20
CA GLY A 183 23.67 -10.00 0.79
C GLY A 183 23.97 -10.02 -0.72
N SER A 184 22.96 -10.21 -1.57
CA SER A 184 23.12 -10.26 -3.03
C SER A 184 22.64 -8.99 -3.72
N SER A 185 23.58 -8.21 -4.25
CA SER A 185 23.30 -7.00 -5.04
C SER A 185 22.48 -7.29 -6.30
N THR A 186 22.73 -8.41 -6.97
CA THR A 186 21.98 -8.84 -8.16
C THR A 186 20.50 -9.05 -7.83
N VAL A 187 20.19 -9.74 -6.73
CA VAL A 187 18.80 -9.99 -6.32
C VAL A 187 18.11 -8.69 -5.92
N ILE A 188 18.83 -7.79 -5.24
CA ILE A 188 18.33 -6.43 -4.93
C ILE A 188 18.01 -5.66 -6.22
N ALA A 189 18.90 -5.70 -7.22
CA ALA A 189 18.70 -5.02 -8.50
C ALA A 189 17.46 -5.53 -9.25
N LEU A 190 17.25 -6.86 -9.28
CA LEU A 190 16.04 -7.46 -9.84
C LEU A 190 14.78 -6.99 -9.11
N GLY A 191 14.84 -6.89 -7.78
CA GLY A 191 13.78 -6.29 -6.97
C GLY A 191 13.47 -4.84 -7.38
N GLY A 192 14.52 -4.04 -7.55
CA GLY A 192 14.44 -2.65 -8.03
C GLY A 192 13.79 -2.52 -9.40
N VAL A 193 14.14 -3.40 -10.35
CA VAL A 193 13.49 -3.45 -11.68
C VAL A 193 11.99 -3.72 -11.56
N GLY A 194 11.58 -4.64 -10.69
CA GLY A 194 10.17 -4.93 -10.43
C GLY A 194 9.42 -3.72 -9.87
N ILE A 195 10.02 -3.02 -8.90
CA ILE A 195 9.45 -1.81 -8.30
C ILE A 195 9.35 -0.67 -9.33
N ALA A 196 10.40 -0.45 -10.13
CA ALA A 196 10.40 0.56 -11.18
C ALA A 196 9.34 0.28 -12.25
N THR A 197 9.22 -0.98 -12.66
CA THR A 197 8.16 -1.44 -13.59
C THR A 197 6.77 -1.16 -13.02
N ALA A 198 6.54 -1.44 -11.74
CA ALA A 198 5.27 -1.11 -11.10
C ALA A 198 4.97 0.39 -11.14
N GLY A 199 5.97 1.26 -10.92
CA GLY A 199 5.83 2.72 -11.06
C GLY A 199 5.38 3.15 -12.45
N VAL A 200 6.00 2.60 -13.50
CA VAL A 200 5.62 2.83 -14.90
C VAL A 200 4.18 2.36 -15.16
N LEU A 201 3.84 1.14 -14.71
CA LEU A 201 2.49 0.59 -14.89
C LEU A 201 1.43 1.43 -14.19
N VAL A 202 1.64 1.85 -12.95
CA VAL A 202 0.72 2.74 -12.21
C VAL A 202 0.50 4.03 -12.97
N THR A 203 1.58 4.68 -13.37
CA THR A 203 1.53 5.98 -14.05
C THR A 203 0.77 5.86 -15.37
N ALA A 204 1.11 4.86 -16.19
CA ALA A 204 0.44 4.61 -17.46
C ALA A 204 -1.06 4.30 -17.25
N ASN A 205 -1.39 3.49 -16.23
CA ASN A 205 -2.76 3.08 -15.96
C ASN A 205 -3.65 4.24 -15.54
N LEU A 206 -3.16 5.09 -14.64
CA LEU A 206 -3.93 6.20 -14.07
C LEU A 206 -4.03 7.41 -15.01
N VAL A 207 -3.09 7.56 -15.93
CA VAL A 207 -3.09 8.65 -16.91
C VAL A 207 -3.90 8.31 -18.16
N SER A 208 -3.88 7.05 -18.60
CA SER A 208 -4.49 6.63 -19.88
C SER A 208 -6.02 6.75 -19.91
N GLY A 209 -6.71 6.35 -18.84
CA GLY A 209 -8.17 6.37 -18.75
C GLY A 209 -8.76 7.78 -18.93
N PRO A 210 -8.40 8.76 -18.07
CA PRO A 210 -8.86 10.14 -18.19
C PRO A 210 -8.51 10.78 -19.55
N ARG A 211 -7.31 10.52 -20.09
CA ARG A 211 -6.91 11.03 -21.41
C ARG A 211 -7.79 10.47 -22.53
N ARG A 212 -8.09 9.18 -22.51
CA ARG A 212 -8.98 8.54 -23.50
C ARG A 212 -10.38 9.14 -23.47
N VAL A 213 -10.96 9.30 -22.29
CA VAL A 213 -12.32 9.86 -22.11
C VAL A 213 -12.36 11.32 -22.56
N THR A 214 -11.38 12.13 -22.16
CA THR A 214 -11.30 13.55 -22.56
C THR A 214 -11.19 13.70 -24.08
N ARG A 215 -10.35 12.89 -24.74
CA ARG A 215 -10.21 12.90 -26.21
C ARG A 215 -11.50 12.49 -26.92
N ALA A 216 -12.21 11.50 -26.40
CA ALA A 216 -13.48 11.06 -26.99
C ALA A 216 -14.55 12.17 -26.87
N ALA A 217 -14.69 12.79 -25.70
CA ALA A 217 -15.63 13.88 -25.47
C ALA A 217 -15.37 15.08 -26.40
N ALA A 218 -14.09 15.46 -26.59
CA ALA A 218 -13.72 16.55 -27.50
C ALA A 218 -14.11 16.26 -28.96
N ARG A 219 -13.94 15.02 -29.42
CA ARG A 219 -14.35 14.62 -30.78
C ARG A 219 -15.87 14.66 -30.96
N SER A 220 -16.62 14.20 -29.97
CA SER A 220 -18.09 14.25 -30.02
C SER A 220 -18.60 15.69 -30.09
N ALA A 221 -18.04 16.60 -29.31
CA ALA A 221 -18.40 18.02 -29.37
C ALA A 221 -18.08 18.68 -30.72
N ALA A 222 -16.92 18.34 -31.31
CA ALA A 222 -16.53 18.81 -32.64
C ALA A 222 -17.48 18.27 -33.73
N ALA A 223 -17.93 17.02 -33.64
CA ALA A 223 -18.88 16.45 -34.58
C ALA A 223 -20.27 17.11 -34.49
N THR A 224 -20.73 17.46 -33.28
CA THR A 224 -22.01 18.16 -33.08
C THR A 224 -22.00 19.60 -33.60
N THR A 225 -20.84 20.26 -33.63
CA THR A 225 -20.73 21.65 -34.12
C THR A 225 -20.59 21.73 -35.65
N ALA A 226 -20.26 20.63 -36.31
CA ALA A 226 -20.11 20.55 -37.77
C ALA A 226 -21.36 20.04 -38.50
N ALA A 227 -22.37 19.55 -37.76
CA ALA A 227 -23.66 19.07 -38.27
C ALA A 227 -24.74 20.13 -38.11
#